data_AF-A0A1U8DLQ5-F1
#
_entry.id   AF-A0A1U8DLQ5-F1
#
_cell.length_a   1.000
_cell.length_b   1.000
_cell.length_c   1.000
_cell.angle_alpha   90.00
_cell.angle_beta   90.00
_cell.angle_gamma   90.00
#
_symmetry.space_group_name_H-M   'P 1'
#
loop_
_entity.id
_entity.type
_entity.pdbx_description
1 polymer ?
#
loop_
_entity_poly.entity_id
_entity_poly.type
_entity_poly.pdbx_seq_one_letter_code
_entity_poly.pdbx_strand_id
1 'polypeptide(L)'
;MEQAQVEGGDPYGDIMEDEELGSRGNRDTYWSEADRKLLNPCMGLMKASKACLKKVLGAVKAHGKADTPEHVAQLDDLADIANEISPSVDELALSMYPPMNQLAVRLNAAKLASVLKKMLEIARASHACPPSEEGWVLFLTGAVDHNMNKIKDFTQGEL
;
A
#
# COMPACT_ATOMS: atom_id res chain seq x y z
N MET A 1 16.43 25.50 -44.06
CA MET A 1 17.50 25.07 -43.13
C MET A 1 17.26 25.81 -41.84
N GLU A 2 16.70 25.16 -40.84
CA GLU A 2 16.89 25.55 -39.45
C GLU A 2 16.64 24.30 -38.61
N GLN A 3 17.73 23.85 -38.00
CA GLN A 3 17.83 22.65 -37.18
C GLN A 3 17.29 22.96 -35.77
N ALA A 4 16.61 21.99 -35.16
CA ALA A 4 16.58 21.85 -33.72
C ALA A 4 16.44 20.35 -33.40
N GLN A 5 17.58 19.66 -33.41
CA GLN A 5 17.77 18.37 -32.75
C GLN A 5 18.97 18.54 -31.80
N VAL A 6 18.93 17.72 -30.72
CA VAL A 6 19.90 17.60 -29.62
C VAL A 6 19.58 18.59 -28.49
N GLU A 7 19.27 18.21 -27.24
CA GLU A 7 19.75 17.11 -26.37
C GLU A 7 18.61 16.84 -25.34
N GLY A 8 18.24 15.62 -24.96
CA GLY A 8 19.12 14.68 -24.28
C GLY A 8 19.32 14.97 -22.79
N GLY A 9 18.77 16.07 -22.26
CA GLY A 9 18.94 16.46 -20.85
C GLY A 9 18.11 15.61 -19.89
N ASP A 10 18.78 14.94 -18.96
CA ASP A 10 18.16 14.40 -17.75
C ASP A 10 17.58 15.57 -16.92
N PRO A 11 16.26 15.64 -16.67
CA PRO A 11 15.66 16.72 -15.87
C PRO A 11 16.16 16.75 -14.41
N TYR A 12 16.95 15.74 -14.00
CA TYR A 12 17.53 15.61 -12.66
C TYR A 12 19.05 15.86 -12.62
N GLY A 13 19.67 16.30 -13.72
CA GLY A 13 21.11 16.59 -13.79
C GLY A 13 21.61 17.70 -12.87
N ASP A 14 20.69 18.47 -12.28
CA ASP A 14 20.99 19.60 -11.39
C ASP A 14 21.21 19.18 -9.93
N ILE A 15 21.06 17.89 -9.60
CA ILE A 15 21.48 17.36 -8.29
C ILE A 15 22.99 17.19 -8.35
N MET A 16 23.69 18.30 -8.23
CA MET A 16 25.14 18.36 -8.05
C MET A 16 25.51 17.37 -6.93
N GLU A 17 26.35 16.39 -7.26
CA GLU A 17 27.14 15.62 -6.30
C GLU A 17 28.08 16.61 -5.61
N ASP A 18 27.54 17.22 -4.57
CA ASP A 18 28.19 18.19 -3.72
C ASP A 18 29.12 17.45 -2.78
N GLU A 19 30.25 16.99 -3.33
CA GLU A 19 31.24 16.14 -2.68
C GLU A 19 32.10 16.90 -1.63
N GLU A 20 31.80 18.17 -1.34
CA GLU A 20 32.69 19.01 -0.52
C GLU A 20 32.02 19.97 0.51
N LEU A 21 30.76 19.76 0.88
CA LEU A 21 30.12 20.53 1.96
C LEU A 21 29.92 19.70 3.23
N GLY A 22 30.76 19.98 4.23
CA GLY A 22 30.78 19.34 5.54
C GLY A 22 29.39 19.12 6.13
N SER A 23 29.17 17.91 6.64
CA SER A 23 27.98 17.45 7.38
C SER A 23 26.73 18.33 7.16
N ARG A 24 26.02 18.13 6.04
CA ARG A 24 24.68 18.70 5.83
C ARG A 24 23.87 18.57 7.12
N GLY A 25 23.64 19.68 7.81
CA GLY A 25 22.90 19.74 9.09
C GLY A 25 21.41 19.38 8.98
N ASN A 26 21.00 18.79 7.86
CA ASN A 26 19.64 18.46 7.49
C ASN A 26 19.49 16.95 7.22
N ARG A 27 20.11 16.10 8.05
CA ARG A 27 19.97 14.63 7.95
C ARG A 27 18.50 14.18 7.99
N ASP A 28 17.65 14.99 8.61
CA ASP A 28 16.22 14.72 8.79
C ASP A 28 15.40 14.87 7.51
N THR A 29 15.96 15.43 6.42
CA THR A 29 15.24 15.56 5.13
C THR A 29 15.46 14.43 4.15
N TYR A 30 16.27 13.43 4.49
CA TYR A 30 16.61 12.32 3.59
C TYR A 30 16.26 10.96 4.19
N TRP A 31 15.90 10.02 3.33
CA TRP A 31 15.81 8.61 3.71
C TRP A 31 17.20 8.01 3.92
N SER A 32 17.40 7.38 5.07
CA SER A 32 18.54 6.51 5.32
C SER A 32 18.48 5.25 4.44
N GLU A 33 19.57 4.49 4.38
CA GLU A 33 19.56 3.19 3.70
C GLU A 33 18.55 2.20 4.31
N ALA A 34 18.38 2.25 5.64
CA ALA A 34 17.40 1.42 6.34
C ALA A 34 15.98 1.81 5.91
N ASP A 35 15.69 3.12 5.85
CA ASP A 35 14.39 3.62 5.42
C ASP A 35 14.11 3.19 3.97
N ARG A 36 15.08 3.33 3.06
CA ARG A 36 14.93 2.90 1.66
C ARG A 36 14.60 1.42 1.52
N LYS A 37 15.17 0.55 2.36
CA LYS A 37 14.83 -0.88 2.39
C LYS A 37 13.39 -1.09 2.89
N LEU A 38 12.95 -0.32 3.89
CA LEU A 38 11.60 -0.36 4.46
C LEU A 38 10.53 0.18 3.49
N LEU A 39 10.86 1.16 2.64
CA LEU A 39 9.93 1.71 1.65
C LEU A 39 9.37 0.64 0.71
N ASN A 40 10.21 -0.32 0.28
CA ASN A 40 9.84 -1.35 -0.68
C ASN A 40 8.65 -2.23 -0.25
N PRO A 41 8.67 -2.90 0.91
CA PRO A 41 7.52 -3.67 1.37
C PRO A 41 6.32 -2.78 1.73
N CYS A 42 6.51 -1.53 2.17
CA CYS A 42 5.38 -0.60 2.38
C CYS A 42 4.67 -0.27 1.05
N MET A 43 5.42 0.01 -0.02
CA MET A 43 4.87 0.16 -1.38
C MET A 43 4.22 -1.13 -1.87
N GLY A 44 4.78 -2.29 -1.54
CA GLY A 44 4.18 -3.59 -1.84
C GLY A 44 2.80 -3.76 -1.18
N LEU A 45 2.67 -3.33 0.08
CA LEU A 45 1.39 -3.33 0.81
C LEU A 45 0.37 -2.35 0.21
N MET A 46 0.79 -1.15 -0.19
CA MET A 46 -0.07 -0.20 -0.92
C MET A 46 -0.53 -0.75 -2.28
N LYS A 47 0.35 -1.44 -3.01
CA LYS A 47 -0.01 -2.14 -4.26
C LYS A 47 -1.00 -3.27 -4.01
N ALA A 48 -0.82 -4.04 -2.94
CA ALA A 48 -1.77 -5.07 -2.51
C ALA A 48 -3.14 -4.45 -2.17
N SER A 49 -3.16 -3.27 -1.56
CA SER A 49 -4.39 -2.52 -1.26
C SER A 49 -5.19 -2.22 -2.52
N LYS A 50 -4.53 -1.65 -3.53
CA LYS A 50 -5.13 -1.42 -4.86
C LYS A 50 -5.63 -2.72 -5.50
N ALA A 51 -4.87 -3.81 -5.39
CA ALA A 51 -5.26 -5.09 -5.96
C ALA A 51 -6.51 -5.67 -5.27
N CYS A 52 -6.61 -5.57 -3.94
CA CYS A 52 -7.78 -5.97 -3.15
C CYS A 52 -9.02 -5.21 -3.61
N LEU A 53 -8.95 -3.88 -3.66
CA LEU A 53 -10.05 -3.03 -4.14
C LEU A 53 -10.49 -3.41 -5.55
N LYS A 54 -9.55 -3.60 -6.48
CA LYS A 54 -9.88 -3.99 -7.86
C LYS A 54 -10.53 -5.37 -7.94
N LYS A 55 -10.07 -6.34 -7.16
CA LYS A 55 -10.62 -7.70 -7.16
C LYS A 55 -12.00 -7.75 -6.53
N VAL A 56 -12.20 -7.12 -5.39
CA VAL A 56 -13.52 -7.02 -4.75
C VAL A 56 -14.49 -6.29 -5.67
N LEU A 57 -14.10 -5.16 -6.27
CA LEU A 57 -14.95 -4.45 -7.23
C LEU A 57 -15.33 -5.34 -8.42
N GLY A 58 -14.40 -6.15 -8.93
CA GLY A 58 -14.67 -7.11 -10.00
C GLY A 58 -15.67 -8.18 -9.58
N ALA A 59 -15.50 -8.75 -8.39
CA ALA A 59 -16.39 -9.76 -7.82
C ALA A 59 -17.81 -9.21 -7.59
N VAL A 60 -17.93 -8.01 -7.00
CA VAL A 60 -19.21 -7.31 -6.82
C VAL A 60 -19.89 -7.03 -8.16
N LYS A 61 -19.15 -6.61 -9.19
CA LYS A 61 -19.72 -6.40 -10.53
C LYS A 61 -20.21 -7.69 -11.19
N ALA A 62 -19.56 -8.82 -10.93
CA ALA A 62 -19.89 -10.10 -11.55
C ALA A 62 -21.01 -10.85 -10.80
N HIS A 63 -21.05 -10.75 -9.48
CA HIS A 63 -21.86 -11.61 -8.62
C HIS A 63 -22.73 -10.86 -7.60
N GLY A 64 -22.49 -9.56 -7.40
CA GLY A 64 -23.23 -8.75 -6.45
C GLY A 64 -24.70 -8.64 -6.85
N LYS A 65 -25.59 -8.81 -5.86
CA LYS A 65 -27.04 -8.69 -6.00
C LYS A 65 -27.58 -7.75 -4.95
N ALA A 66 -28.69 -7.09 -5.26
CA ALA A 66 -29.42 -6.21 -4.34
C ALA A 66 -30.91 -6.58 -4.32
N ASP A 67 -31.20 -7.88 -4.45
CA ASP A 67 -32.54 -8.45 -4.54
C ASP A 67 -33.13 -8.81 -3.16
N THR A 68 -32.30 -8.98 -2.14
CA THR A 68 -32.73 -9.22 -0.75
C THR A 68 -32.07 -8.23 0.23
N PRO A 69 -32.71 -7.95 1.38
CA PRO A 69 -32.10 -7.13 2.44
C PRO A 69 -30.73 -7.66 2.91
N GLU A 70 -30.55 -8.97 2.95
CA GLU A 70 -29.30 -9.61 3.36
C GLU A 70 -28.19 -9.33 2.33
N HIS A 71 -28.48 -9.39 1.04
CA HIS A 71 -27.49 -9.07 0.01
C HIS A 71 -27.13 -7.59 0.02
N VAL A 72 -28.11 -6.70 0.24
CA VAL A 72 -27.85 -5.26 0.41
C VAL A 72 -26.92 -5.03 1.61
N ALA A 73 -27.22 -5.61 2.77
CA ALA A 73 -26.37 -5.47 3.96
C ALA A 73 -24.93 -5.96 3.72
N GLN A 74 -24.74 -7.07 2.99
CA GLN A 74 -23.40 -7.57 2.65
C GLN A 74 -22.63 -6.62 1.69
N LEU A 75 -23.33 -5.93 0.79
CA LEU A 75 -22.71 -4.91 -0.07
C LEU A 75 -22.35 -3.66 0.73
N ASP A 76 -23.18 -3.27 1.69
CA ASP A 76 -22.90 -2.16 2.61
C ASP A 76 -21.68 -2.48 3.48
N ASP A 77 -21.58 -3.68 4.06
CA ASP A 77 -20.41 -4.13 4.83
C ASP A 77 -19.11 -4.04 4.01
N LEU A 78 -19.17 -4.42 2.72
CA LEU A 78 -18.05 -4.32 1.78
C LEU A 78 -17.68 -2.87 1.47
N ALA A 79 -18.67 -1.98 1.31
CA ALA A 79 -18.44 -0.57 1.06
C ALA A 79 -17.82 0.11 2.29
N ASP A 80 -18.33 -0.18 3.49
CA ASP A 80 -17.86 0.36 4.75
C ASP A 80 -16.38 0.04 4.97
N ILE A 81 -15.99 -1.23 4.85
CA ILE A 81 -14.58 -1.61 5.02
C ILE A 81 -13.69 -1.08 3.89
N ALA A 82 -14.20 -0.97 2.66
CA ALA A 82 -13.44 -0.41 1.54
C ALA A 82 -13.09 1.07 1.78
N ASN A 83 -13.99 1.83 2.44
CA ASN A 83 -13.77 3.23 2.79
C ASN A 83 -12.64 3.43 3.81
N GLU A 84 -12.31 2.42 4.62
CA GLU A 84 -11.19 2.48 5.57
C GLU A 84 -9.80 2.34 4.89
N ILE A 85 -9.74 1.83 3.66
CA ILE A 85 -8.47 1.54 2.97
C ILE A 85 -7.72 2.81 2.58
N SER A 86 -8.40 3.79 1.95
CA SER A 86 -7.72 5.00 1.48
C SER A 86 -7.08 5.79 2.62
N PRO A 87 -7.78 6.08 3.73
CA PRO A 87 -7.16 6.75 4.88
C PRO A 87 -5.98 5.96 5.46
N SER A 88 -6.08 4.63 5.53
CA SER A 88 -4.99 3.78 6.04
C SER A 88 -3.76 3.78 5.13
N VAL A 89 -3.97 3.86 3.81
CA VAL A 89 -2.89 4.04 2.82
C VAL A 89 -2.25 5.42 2.97
N ASP A 90 -3.05 6.47 3.13
CA ASP A 90 -2.56 7.83 3.30
C ASP A 90 -1.74 7.99 4.59
N GLU A 91 -2.20 7.43 5.71
CA GLU A 91 -1.47 7.40 6.98
C GLU A 91 -0.12 6.68 6.84
N LEU A 92 -0.08 5.54 6.15
CA LEU A 92 1.16 4.83 5.86
C LEU A 92 2.09 5.69 4.99
N ALA A 93 1.59 6.26 3.89
CA ALA A 93 2.37 7.08 2.98
C ALA A 93 2.95 8.32 3.68
N LEU A 94 2.16 9.00 4.52
CA LEU A 94 2.61 10.16 5.30
C LEU A 94 3.71 9.78 6.30
N SER A 95 3.58 8.63 6.97
CA SER A 95 4.62 8.16 7.90
C SER A 95 5.93 7.76 7.22
N MET A 96 5.91 7.56 5.90
CA MET A 96 7.09 7.19 5.13
C MET A 96 7.94 8.41 4.71
N TYR A 97 7.52 9.65 4.93
CA TYR A 97 8.35 10.82 4.61
C TYR A 97 9.41 11.10 5.69
N PRO A 98 10.60 11.64 5.32
CA PRO A 98 11.61 12.02 6.29
C PRO A 98 11.18 13.19 7.21
N PRO A 99 11.64 13.21 8.48
CA PRO A 99 12.37 12.14 9.15
C PRO A 99 11.45 10.96 9.46
N MET A 100 11.82 9.76 8.99
CA MET A 100 10.97 8.58 9.07
C MET A 100 11.05 7.97 10.48
N ASN A 101 9.92 7.90 11.17
CA ASN A 101 9.78 7.12 12.39
C ASN A 101 9.40 5.67 12.03
N GLN A 102 10.36 4.75 12.10
CA GLN A 102 10.18 3.36 11.69
C GLN A 102 9.13 2.61 12.50
N LEU A 103 8.98 2.93 13.80
CA LEU A 103 7.91 2.39 14.62
C LEU A 103 6.53 2.87 14.13
N ALA A 104 6.39 4.17 13.80
CA ALA A 104 5.15 4.71 13.24
C ALA A 104 4.79 4.05 11.91
N VAL A 105 5.77 3.86 11.01
CA VAL A 105 5.59 3.12 9.75
C VAL A 105 5.10 1.69 10.01
N ARG A 106 5.72 0.98 10.97
CA ARG A 106 5.31 -0.38 11.35
C ARG A 106 3.86 -0.43 11.82
N LEU A 107 3.45 0.50 12.68
CA LEU A 107 2.09 0.57 13.23
C LEU A 107 1.06 0.90 12.13
N ASN A 108 1.33 1.88 11.28
CA ASN A 108 0.45 2.25 10.17
C ASN A 108 0.34 1.13 9.13
N ALA A 109 1.45 0.45 8.83
CA ALA A 109 1.43 -0.73 7.97
C ALA A 109 0.61 -1.88 8.57
N ALA A 110 0.73 -2.11 9.89
CA ALA A 110 -0.07 -3.13 10.58
C ALA A 110 -1.57 -2.81 10.55
N LYS A 111 -1.94 -1.53 10.73
CA LYS A 111 -3.32 -1.06 10.57
C LYS A 111 -3.84 -1.34 9.17
N LEU A 112 -3.11 -0.92 8.13
CA LEU A 112 -3.49 -1.17 6.74
C LEU A 112 -3.62 -2.68 6.46
N ALA A 113 -2.67 -3.50 6.89
CA ALA A 113 -2.72 -4.94 6.72
C ALA A 113 -3.96 -5.57 7.40
N SER A 114 -4.34 -5.08 8.58
CA SER A 114 -5.54 -5.52 9.29
C SER A 114 -6.82 -5.17 8.52
N VAL A 115 -6.94 -3.93 8.03
CA VAL A 115 -8.08 -3.49 7.21
C VAL A 115 -8.20 -4.32 5.94
N LEU A 116 -7.10 -4.55 5.22
CA LEU A 116 -7.10 -5.38 4.01
C LEU A 116 -7.55 -6.81 4.27
N LYS A 117 -7.03 -7.43 5.32
CA LYS A 117 -7.44 -8.79 5.70
C LYS A 117 -8.92 -8.87 6.08
N LYS A 118 -9.41 -7.87 6.82
CA LYS A 118 -10.84 -7.77 7.16
C LYS A 118 -11.70 -7.62 5.91
N MET A 119 -11.29 -6.78 4.94
CA MET A 119 -11.98 -6.66 3.65
C MET A 119 -12.03 -7.99 2.89
N LEU A 120 -10.89 -8.68 2.81
CA LEU A 120 -10.78 -9.97 2.12
C LEU A 120 -11.65 -11.06 2.80
N GLU A 121 -11.72 -11.05 4.12
CA GLU A 121 -12.58 -11.94 4.90
C GLU A 121 -14.07 -11.65 4.66
N ILE A 122 -14.48 -10.38 4.70
CA ILE A 122 -15.87 -9.97 4.42
C ILE A 122 -16.23 -10.34 2.97
N ALA A 123 -15.34 -10.08 2.01
CA ALA A 123 -15.55 -10.47 0.62
C ALA A 123 -15.76 -11.97 0.49
N ARG A 124 -14.91 -12.80 1.11
CA ARG A 124 -15.04 -14.26 1.12
C ARG A 124 -16.35 -14.74 1.72
N ALA A 125 -16.82 -14.10 2.78
CA ALA A 125 -18.07 -14.46 3.45
C ALA A 125 -19.33 -13.95 2.72
N SER A 126 -19.18 -13.02 1.78
CA SER A 126 -20.29 -12.41 1.05
C SER A 126 -20.75 -13.25 -0.14
N HIS A 127 -22.00 -13.01 -0.57
CA HIS A 127 -22.54 -13.57 -1.80
C HIS A 127 -21.77 -13.14 -3.08
N ALA A 128 -21.01 -12.04 -3.01
CA ALA A 128 -20.26 -11.52 -4.15
C ALA A 128 -18.99 -12.36 -4.47
N CYS A 129 -18.55 -13.23 -3.56
CA CYS A 129 -17.40 -14.11 -3.78
C CYS A 129 -17.82 -15.59 -3.67
N PRO A 130 -18.28 -16.22 -4.77
CA PRO A 130 -18.59 -17.64 -4.75
C PRO A 130 -17.33 -18.49 -4.50
N PRO A 131 -17.46 -19.77 -4.08
CA PRO A 131 -16.31 -20.64 -3.79
C PRO A 131 -15.29 -20.78 -4.93
N SER A 132 -15.74 -20.63 -6.19
CA SER A 132 -14.86 -20.64 -7.37
C SER A 132 -13.89 -19.45 -7.44
N GLU A 133 -14.17 -18.37 -6.72
CA GLU A 133 -13.39 -17.13 -6.70
C GLU A 133 -12.44 -17.04 -5.47
N GLU A 134 -12.48 -17.97 -4.52
CA GLU A 134 -11.66 -17.89 -3.29
C GLU A 134 -10.15 -17.84 -3.54
N GLY A 135 -9.67 -18.35 -4.68
CA GLY A 135 -8.24 -18.42 -5.00
C GLY A 135 -7.55 -17.05 -4.98
N TRP A 136 -8.20 -15.98 -5.45
CA TRP A 136 -7.59 -14.65 -5.41
C TRP A 136 -7.60 -14.04 -4.01
N VAL A 137 -8.57 -14.40 -3.16
CA VAL A 137 -8.64 -13.97 -1.76
C VAL A 137 -7.44 -14.50 -0.98
N LEU A 138 -7.15 -15.80 -1.13
CA LEU A 138 -6.01 -16.45 -0.49
C LEU A 138 -4.68 -15.87 -0.99
N PHE A 139 -4.56 -15.67 -2.30
CA PHE A 139 -3.37 -15.06 -2.90
C PHE A 139 -3.10 -13.65 -2.36
N LEU A 140 -4.13 -12.79 -2.30
CA LEU A 140 -3.98 -11.42 -1.79
C LEU A 140 -3.72 -11.38 -0.29
N THR A 141 -4.34 -12.27 0.49
CA THR A 141 -4.02 -12.44 1.91
C THR A 141 -2.55 -12.78 2.11
N GLY A 142 -2.03 -13.74 1.33
CA GLY A 142 -0.61 -14.09 1.35
C GLY A 142 0.31 -12.94 0.93
N ALA A 143 -0.09 -12.13 -0.05
CA ALA A 143 0.66 -10.94 -0.45
C ALA A 143 0.71 -9.88 0.65
N VAL A 144 -0.39 -9.68 1.39
CA VAL A 144 -0.42 -8.78 2.56
C VAL A 144 0.52 -9.30 3.65
N ASP A 145 0.45 -10.59 3.96
CA ASP A 145 1.32 -11.22 4.96
C ASP A 145 2.81 -11.12 4.63
N HIS A 146 3.17 -11.40 3.37
CA HIS A 146 4.54 -11.30 2.90
C HIS A 146 5.14 -9.90 3.09
N ASN A 147 4.40 -8.86 2.71
CA ASN A 147 4.87 -7.48 2.88
C ASN A 147 4.94 -7.09 4.37
N MET A 148 3.93 -7.47 5.16
CA MET A 148 3.92 -7.17 6.58
C MET A 148 5.06 -7.87 7.33
N ASN A 149 5.40 -9.12 6.97
CA ASN A 149 6.52 -9.84 7.57
C ASN A 149 7.85 -9.15 7.26
N LYS A 150 8.08 -8.72 6.00
CA LYS A 150 9.27 -7.92 5.67
C LYS A 150 9.36 -6.61 6.44
N ILE A 151 8.23 -5.91 6.63
CA ILE A 151 8.18 -4.68 7.44
C ILE A 151 8.57 -5.01 8.89
N LYS A 152 8.05 -6.09 9.47
CA LYS A 152 8.41 -6.52 10.82
C LYS A 152 9.89 -6.83 10.93
N ASP A 153 10.47 -7.52 9.94
CA ASP A 153 11.88 -7.90 9.91
C ASP A 153 12.81 -6.68 9.86
N PHE A 154 12.48 -5.67 9.05
CA PHE A 154 13.27 -4.44 8.98
C PHE A 154 13.10 -3.52 10.20
N THR A 155 12.07 -3.73 11.01
CA THR A 155 11.75 -2.87 12.17
C THR A 155 11.85 -3.62 13.51
N GLN A 156 12.56 -4.75 13.57
CA GLN A 156 12.68 -5.53 14.82
C GLN A 156 13.40 -4.77 15.94
N GLY A 157 14.34 -3.88 15.61
CA GLY A 157 15.11 -3.10 16.59
C GLY A 157 14.34 -1.93 17.22
N GLU A 158 13.11 -1.67 16.79
CA GLU A 158 12.27 -0.56 17.24
C GLU A 158 11.21 -0.98 18.28
N LEU A 159 11.21 -2.25 18.68
CA LEU A 159 10.33 -2.85 19.69
C LEU A 159 11.04 -2.99 21.04
#